data_AF-A0A5S4GBU2-F1
#
_entry.id   AF-A0A5S4GBU2-F1
#
_cell.length_a   1.000
_cell.length_b   1.000
_cell.length_c   1.000
_cell.angle_alpha   90.00
_cell.angle_beta   90.00
_cell.angle_gamma   90.00
#
_symmetry.space_group_name_H-M   'P 1'
#
loop_
_entity.id
_entity.type
_entity.pdbx_description
1 polymer ?
#
loop_
_entity_poly.entity_id
_entity_poly.type
_entity_poly.pdbx_seq_one_letter_code
_entity_poly.pdbx_strand_id
1 'polypeptide(L)'
;MDVEAELLDDYREREWLEGMVSRDVVYQVPLRQTVERARGTGFLPGTFHLDETYGSLESRVARNETAYAWAEDPPSRIRHFVTNIKVTDLGGDEAAVRSNLLIFRTRQEQTRPQLLSGERRDVLRREDGALRLLRREVRLDLTVIGTHNLSIFF
;
A
#
# COMPACT_ATOMS: atom_id res chain seq x y z
N MET A 1 -1.76 16.02 9.48
CA MET A 1 -1.49 14.65 9.94
C MET A 1 -2.20 13.73 8.96
N ASP A 2 -1.62 13.60 7.76
CA ASP A 2 -1.99 12.67 6.66
C ASP A 2 -0.77 12.54 5.71
N VAL A 3 0.45 12.67 6.26
CA VAL A 3 1.67 12.95 5.48
C VAL A 3 1.96 11.84 4.47
N GLU A 4 1.75 10.57 4.84
CA GLU A 4 1.94 9.45 3.93
C GLU A 4 1.03 9.54 2.70
N ALA A 5 -0.29 9.71 2.92
CA ALA A 5 -1.27 9.77 1.85
C ALA A 5 -1.03 10.97 0.94
N GLU A 6 -0.69 12.12 1.52
CA GLU A 6 -0.34 13.35 0.79
C GLU A 6 0.88 13.14 -0.11
N LEU A 7 1.97 12.55 0.42
CA LEU A 7 3.16 12.27 -0.39
C LEU A 7 2.85 11.35 -1.57
N LEU A 8 2.06 10.29 -1.35
CA LEU A 8 1.71 9.35 -2.41
C LEU A 8 0.74 9.97 -3.44
N ASP A 9 -0.25 10.74 -2.99
CA ASP A 9 -1.22 11.42 -3.86
C ASP A 9 -0.57 12.51 -4.73
N ASP A 10 0.50 13.15 -4.23
CA ASP A 10 1.26 14.20 -4.92
C ASP A 10 2.47 13.65 -5.72
N TYR A 11 2.56 12.33 -5.92
CA TYR A 11 3.64 11.65 -6.66
C TYR A 11 5.04 11.81 -6.03
N ARG A 12 5.11 12.12 -4.73
CA ARG A 12 6.35 12.27 -3.96
C ARG A 12 6.77 10.93 -3.35
N GLU A 13 6.78 9.89 -4.19
CA GLU A 13 7.05 8.50 -3.81
C GLU A 13 8.46 8.31 -3.25
N ARG A 14 9.44 9.06 -3.79
CA ARG A 14 10.82 9.12 -3.29
C ARG A 14 10.90 9.55 -1.84
N GLU A 15 10.20 10.63 -1.51
CA GLU A 15 10.18 11.19 -0.15
C GLU A 15 9.44 10.26 0.82
N TRP A 16 8.37 9.62 0.37
CA TRP A 16 7.69 8.58 1.14
C TRP A 16 8.65 7.42 1.45
N LEU A 17 9.33 6.87 0.44
CA LEU A 17 10.22 5.73 0.59
C LEU A 17 11.38 6.04 1.55
N GLU A 18 12.06 7.17 1.36
CA GLU A 18 13.25 7.51 2.15
C GLU A 18 12.92 8.04 3.55
N GLY A 19 11.82 8.78 3.69
CA GLY A 19 11.43 9.43 4.93
C GLY A 19 10.62 8.55 5.87
N MET A 20 9.79 7.64 5.31
CA MET A 20 8.75 6.94 6.07
C MET A 20 8.89 5.42 6.07
N VAL A 21 9.72 4.82 5.21
CA VAL A 21 9.81 3.36 5.08
C VAL A 21 11.12 2.85 5.68
N SER A 22 11.02 1.81 6.50
CA SER A 22 12.20 1.15 7.07
C SER A 22 12.98 0.41 6.00
N ARG A 23 14.31 0.36 6.11
CA ARG A 23 15.15 -0.46 5.22
C ARG A 23 14.86 -1.97 5.35
N ASP A 24 14.27 -2.38 6.47
CA ASP A 24 13.88 -3.77 6.74
C ASP A 24 12.41 -4.06 6.36
N VAL A 25 11.76 -3.18 5.57
CA VAL A 25 10.33 -3.29 5.29
C VAL A 25 9.95 -4.61 4.63
N VAL A 26 8.84 -5.19 5.10
CA VAL A 26 8.10 -6.24 4.41
C VAL A 26 6.74 -5.69 3.98
N TYR A 27 6.52 -5.54 2.68
CA TYR A 27 5.33 -4.92 2.12
C TYR A 27 4.56 -5.93 1.26
N GLN A 28 3.37 -6.32 1.71
CA GLN A 28 2.65 -7.47 1.19
C GLN A 28 1.19 -7.15 0.86
N VAL A 29 0.71 -7.68 -0.27
CA VAL A 29 -0.71 -7.64 -0.67
C VAL A 29 -1.16 -9.07 -0.98
N PRO A 30 -1.70 -9.82 -0.02
CA PRO A 30 -2.05 -11.23 -0.20
C PRO A 30 -3.21 -11.45 -1.20
N LEU A 31 -3.19 -12.61 -1.86
CA LEU A 31 -4.32 -13.07 -2.67
C LEU A 31 -5.51 -13.44 -1.77
N ARG A 32 -6.72 -13.25 -2.32
CA ARG A 32 -7.97 -13.66 -1.69
C ARG A 32 -8.79 -14.51 -2.65
N GLN A 33 -9.42 -15.56 -2.12
CA GLN A 33 -10.35 -16.41 -2.84
C GLN A 33 -11.72 -16.42 -2.18
N THR A 34 -12.75 -16.72 -2.96
CA THR A 34 -14.11 -16.95 -2.45
C THR A 34 -14.14 -18.30 -1.75
N VAL A 35 -14.46 -18.29 -0.45
CA VAL A 35 -14.60 -19.51 0.35
C VAL A 35 -15.91 -19.48 1.14
N GLU A 36 -16.38 -20.66 1.52
CA GLU A 36 -17.49 -20.79 2.48
C GLU A 36 -17.12 -20.14 3.82
N ARG A 37 -18.12 -19.60 4.53
CA ARG A 37 -17.91 -18.90 5.82
C ARG A 37 -17.11 -19.73 6.83
N ALA A 38 -17.34 -21.04 6.89
CA ALA A 38 -16.66 -21.95 7.82
C ALA A 38 -15.13 -22.04 7.56
N ARG A 39 -14.67 -21.68 6.36
CA ARG A 39 -13.25 -21.69 5.97
C ARG A 39 -12.55 -20.35 6.21
N GLY A 40 -13.24 -19.37 6.79
CA GLY A 40 -12.66 -18.09 7.21
C GLY A 40 -12.71 -17.00 6.14
N THR A 41 -11.68 -16.16 6.10
CA THR A 41 -11.67 -14.88 5.36
C THR A 41 -11.27 -15.01 3.88
N GLY A 42 -10.73 -16.17 3.48
CA GLY A 42 -10.33 -16.47 2.10
C GLY A 42 -8.96 -15.93 1.69
N PHE A 43 -8.21 -15.25 2.57
CA PHE A 43 -6.83 -14.85 2.28
C PHE A 43 -5.91 -16.08 2.23
N LEU A 44 -5.06 -16.15 1.21
CA LEU A 44 -4.14 -17.25 0.97
C LEU A 44 -2.78 -16.97 1.63
N PRO A 45 -2.36 -17.74 2.65
CA PRO A 45 -1.04 -17.57 3.25
C PRO A 45 0.08 -17.87 2.24
N GLY A 46 1.09 -17.01 2.18
CA GLY A 46 2.27 -17.22 1.33
C GLY A 46 2.06 -16.93 -0.16
N THR A 47 0.89 -16.45 -0.57
CA THR A 47 0.60 -16.10 -1.96
C THR A 47 0.18 -14.64 -2.05
N PHE A 48 0.90 -13.86 -2.85
CA PHE A 48 0.76 -12.41 -2.87
C PHE A 48 0.64 -11.84 -4.29
N HIS A 49 -0.12 -10.75 -4.42
CA HIS A 49 -0.11 -9.86 -5.58
C HIS A 49 1.16 -9.02 -5.58
N LEU A 50 1.61 -8.59 -4.39
CA LEU A 50 2.85 -7.88 -4.15
C LEU A 50 3.52 -8.49 -2.90
N ASP A 51 4.80 -8.81 -3.01
CA ASP A 51 5.65 -9.23 -1.89
C ASP A 51 6.99 -8.50 -2.07
N GLU A 52 7.11 -7.37 -1.38
CA GLU A 52 8.10 -6.34 -1.68
C GLU A 52 9.01 -6.12 -0.47
N THR A 53 10.28 -5.89 -0.77
CA THR A 53 11.32 -5.44 0.16
C THR A 53 11.64 -3.98 -0.13
N TYR A 54 12.46 -3.33 0.71
CA TYR A 54 12.89 -1.96 0.43
C TYR A 54 13.52 -1.83 -0.97
N GLY A 55 14.41 -2.75 -1.37
CA GLY A 55 15.09 -2.68 -2.67
C GLY A 55 14.15 -2.85 -3.87
N SER A 56 13.08 -3.65 -3.74
CA SER A 56 12.09 -3.81 -4.81
C SER A 56 11.12 -2.62 -4.86
N LEU A 57 10.75 -2.04 -3.70
CA LEU A 57 10.05 -0.75 -3.65
C LEU A 57 10.87 0.37 -4.27
N GLU A 58 12.17 0.45 -3.97
CA GLU A 58 13.10 1.42 -4.56
C GLU A 58 13.17 1.28 -6.08
N SER A 59 13.21 0.05 -6.59
CA SER A 59 13.16 -0.21 -8.04
C SER A 59 11.86 0.28 -8.68
N ARG A 60 10.73 0.18 -7.96
CA ARG A 60 9.43 0.69 -8.43
C ARG A 60 9.39 2.21 -8.45
N VAL A 61 9.87 2.87 -7.39
CA VAL A 61 9.97 4.34 -7.34
C VAL A 61 10.90 4.84 -8.46
N ALA A 62 12.08 4.25 -8.59
CA ALA A 62 13.05 4.62 -9.63
C ALA A 62 12.46 4.45 -11.04
N ARG A 63 11.64 3.43 -11.26
CA ARG A 63 10.92 3.25 -12.54
C ARG A 63 9.94 4.39 -12.78
N ASN A 64 9.11 4.74 -11.79
CA ASN A 64 8.09 5.80 -11.91
C ASN A 64 8.71 7.19 -12.13
N GLU A 65 9.96 7.41 -11.71
CA GLU A 65 10.74 8.63 -11.98
C GLU A 65 11.21 8.76 -13.45
N THR A 66 11.13 7.69 -14.26
CA THR A 66 11.54 7.72 -15.67
C THR A 66 10.38 8.04 -16.61
N ALA A 67 10.69 8.74 -17.71
CA ALA A 67 9.76 8.98 -18.82
C ALA A 67 9.37 7.69 -19.59
N TYR A 68 9.88 6.52 -19.19
CA TYR A 68 9.58 5.22 -19.79
C TYR A 68 8.62 4.39 -18.94
N ALA A 69 8.09 4.96 -17.86
CA ALA A 69 7.03 4.36 -17.07
C ALA A 69 5.68 4.42 -17.80
N TRP A 70 5.55 3.81 -18.98
CA TRP A 70 4.33 3.86 -19.82
C TRP A 70 3.02 3.50 -19.08
N ALA A 71 3.10 2.72 -18.01
CA ALA A 71 1.96 2.40 -17.15
C ALA A 71 1.43 3.63 -16.39
N GLU A 72 2.28 4.58 -16.03
CA GLU A 72 2.00 5.79 -15.25
C GLU A 72 2.47 7.07 -15.97
N ASP A 73 2.63 7.02 -17.28
CA ASP A 73 2.81 8.20 -18.12
C ASP A 73 1.76 8.20 -19.26
N PRO A 74 0.73 9.07 -19.20
CA PRO A 74 0.43 10.04 -18.15
C PRO A 74 0.03 9.39 -16.80
N PRO A 75 0.28 10.06 -15.65
CA PRO A 75 0.09 9.48 -14.33
C PRO A 75 -1.38 9.24 -14.00
N SER A 76 -1.64 8.19 -13.23
CA SER A 76 -2.93 7.95 -12.61
C SER A 76 -3.23 9.03 -11.57
N ARG A 77 -4.43 9.59 -11.59
CA ARG A 77 -4.92 10.45 -10.51
C ARG A 77 -5.42 9.56 -9.39
N ILE A 78 -4.71 9.57 -8.27
CA ILE A 78 -4.94 8.69 -7.12
C ILE A 78 -5.39 9.54 -5.92
N ARG A 79 -6.23 8.94 -5.07
CA ARG A 79 -6.51 9.45 -3.74
C ARG A 79 -6.58 8.32 -2.73
N HIS A 80 -5.84 8.46 -1.64
CA HIS A 80 -5.89 7.54 -0.50
C HIS A 80 -6.85 8.10 0.56
N PHE A 81 -7.97 7.39 0.79
CA PHE A 81 -8.85 7.63 1.92
C PHE A 81 -8.50 6.65 3.04
N VAL A 82 -7.84 7.14 4.08
CA VAL A 82 -7.45 6.34 5.25
C VAL A 82 -8.36 6.67 6.42
N THR A 83 -8.98 5.65 7.02
CA THR A 83 -9.94 5.83 8.12
C THR A 83 -9.84 4.70 9.15
N ASN A 84 -10.63 4.78 10.22
CA ASN A 84 -10.75 3.73 11.23
C ASN A 84 -9.41 3.26 11.84
N ILE A 85 -8.51 4.23 12.05
CA ILE A 85 -7.16 3.98 12.56
C ILE A 85 -7.25 3.45 14.00
N LYS A 86 -6.61 2.30 14.24
CA LYS A 86 -6.49 1.67 15.56
C LYS A 86 -5.03 1.35 15.80
N VAL A 87 -4.48 1.85 16.91
CA VAL A 87 -3.09 1.66 17.29
C VAL A 87 -3.03 0.75 18.51
N THR A 88 -2.14 -0.23 18.47
CA THR A 88 -1.80 -1.11 19.58
C THR A 88 -0.30 -1.02 19.81
N ASP A 89 0.10 -0.60 20.99
CA ASP A 89 1.51 -0.64 21.42
C ASP A 89 1.97 -2.10 21.51
N LEU A 90 3.09 -2.44 20.86
CA LEU A 90 3.69 -3.77 20.92
C LEU A 90 4.83 -3.83 21.96
N GLY A 91 5.17 -2.70 22.58
CA GLY A 91 6.29 -2.57 23.49
C GLY A 91 7.60 -2.25 22.77
N GLY A 92 8.53 -1.64 23.51
CA GLY A 92 9.79 -1.16 22.94
C GLY A 92 9.56 0.02 21.99
N ASP A 93 10.07 -0.11 20.77
CA ASP A 93 9.99 0.92 19.73
C ASP A 93 8.95 0.60 18.64
N GLU A 94 8.09 -0.40 18.82
CA GLU A 94 7.15 -0.86 17.79
C GLU A 94 5.67 -0.67 18.15
N ALA A 95 4.86 -0.34 17.14
CA ALA A 95 3.41 -0.23 17.26
C ALA A 95 2.71 -0.89 16.07
N ALA A 96 1.67 -1.67 16.35
CA ALA A 96 0.78 -2.20 15.33
C ALA A 96 -0.33 -1.18 15.02
N VAL A 97 -0.58 -0.94 13.74
CA VAL A 97 -1.64 -0.03 13.28
C VAL A 97 -2.55 -0.78 12.31
N ARG A 98 -3.86 -0.70 12.56
CA ARG A 98 -4.89 -1.14 11.60
C ARG A 98 -5.61 0.08 11.08
N SER A 99 -5.80 0.16 9.77
CA SER A 99 -6.57 1.23 9.13
C SER A 99 -7.39 0.69 7.97
N ASN A 100 -8.55 1.30 7.73
CA ASN A 100 -9.30 1.07 6.52
C ASN A 100 -8.73 1.95 5.41
N LEU A 101 -8.66 1.41 4.21
CA LEU A 101 -8.17 2.07 3.01
C LEU A 101 -9.24 2.00 1.92
N LEU A 102 -9.52 3.15 1.32
CA LEU A 102 -10.16 3.22 0.02
C LEU A 102 -9.24 4.01 -0.91
N ILE A 103 -8.77 3.39 -1.98
CA ILE A 103 -8.08 4.08 -3.05
C ILE A 103 -9.08 4.40 -4.15
N PHE A 104 -9.12 5.67 -4.53
CA PHE A 104 -9.78 6.14 -5.74
C PHE A 104 -8.73 6.36 -6.82
N ARG A 105 -8.87 5.72 -7.97
CA ARG A 105 -7.96 5.87 -9.10
C ARG A 105 -8.71 6.15 -10.40
N THR A 106 -8.26 7.15 -11.15
CA THR A 106 -8.63 7.35 -12.55
C THR A 106 -7.37 7.50 -13.40
N ARG A 107 -7.42 7.07 -14.67
CA ARG A 107 -6.29 7.18 -15.59
C ARG A 107 -6.76 7.68 -16.95
N GLN A 108 -5.95 8.51 -17.61
CA GLN A 108 -6.22 9.03 -18.95
C GLN A 108 -7.66 9.58 -19.11
N GLU A 109 -8.46 9.07 -20.05
CA GLU A 109 -9.84 9.49 -20.32
C GLU A 109 -10.91 8.70 -19.54
N GLN A 110 -10.52 7.84 -18.59
CA GLN A 110 -11.46 7.02 -17.83
C GLN A 110 -12.43 7.89 -17.02
N THR A 111 -13.73 7.71 -17.30
CA THR A 111 -14.83 8.39 -16.58
C THR A 111 -15.36 7.58 -15.39
N ARG A 112 -15.01 6.30 -15.30
CA ARG A 112 -15.34 5.42 -14.17
C ARG A 112 -14.09 5.17 -13.33
N PRO A 113 -14.09 5.53 -12.05
CA PRO A 113 -12.95 5.28 -11.19
C PRO A 113 -12.80 3.79 -10.89
N GLN A 114 -11.55 3.37 -10.75
CA GLN A 114 -11.20 2.12 -10.10
C GLN A 114 -11.18 2.38 -8.59
N LEU A 115 -11.92 1.56 -7.85
CA LEU A 115 -11.99 1.63 -6.39
C LEU A 115 -11.35 0.38 -5.80
N LEU A 116 -10.35 0.57 -4.94
CA LEU A 116 -9.71 -0.51 -4.21
C LEU A 116 -9.99 -0.29 -2.72
N SER A 117 -10.89 -1.10 -2.16
CA SER A 117 -11.15 -1.15 -0.71
C SER A 117 -10.28 -2.21 -0.06
N GLY A 118 -9.84 -1.95 1.16
CA GLY A 118 -9.18 -2.95 1.98
C GLY A 118 -8.83 -2.46 3.38
N GLU A 119 -8.13 -3.31 4.11
CA GLU A 119 -7.53 -3.00 5.41
C GLU A 119 -6.01 -3.01 5.29
N ARG A 120 -5.33 -2.00 5.83
CA ARG A 120 -3.88 -2.04 6.07
C ARG A 120 -3.61 -2.53 7.48
N ARG A 121 -2.67 -3.45 7.60
CA ARG A 121 -2.10 -3.93 8.86
C ARG A 121 -0.63 -3.60 8.86
N ASP A 122 -0.28 -2.56 9.59
CA ASP A 122 1.05 -2.02 9.61
C ASP A 122 1.73 -2.35 10.94
N VAL A 123 3.04 -2.51 10.89
CA VAL A 123 3.92 -2.39 12.06
C VAL A 123 4.81 -1.20 11.79
N LEU A 124 4.77 -0.22 12.68
CA LEU A 124 5.64 0.94 12.69
C LEU A 124 6.73 0.72 13.73
N ARG A 125 7.97 1.07 13.39
CA ARG A 125 9.12 1.03 14.30
C ARG A 125 9.71 2.42 14.42
N ARG A 126 10.08 2.82 15.63
CA ARG A 126 10.84 4.05 15.85
C ARG A 126 12.30 3.84 15.46
N GLU A 127 12.77 4.62 14.50
CA GLU A 127 14.14 4.63 14.01
C GLU A 127 14.64 6.08 14.03
N ASP A 128 15.76 6.33 14.71
CA ASP A 128 16.35 7.68 14.82
C ASP A 128 15.35 8.76 15.28
N GLY A 129 14.41 8.38 16.15
CA GLY A 129 13.37 9.26 16.68
C GLY A 129 12.12 9.42 15.79
N ALA A 130 12.11 8.91 14.56
CA ALA A 130 10.97 8.93 13.65
C ALA A 130 10.26 7.57 13.57
N LEU A 131 8.95 7.57 13.34
CA LEU A 131 8.23 6.31 13.05
C LEU A 131 8.41 5.95 11.58
N ARG A 132 8.81 4.71 11.32
CA ARG A 132 8.95 4.15 9.97
C ARG A 132 8.18 2.87 9.80
N LEU A 133 7.71 2.63 8.58
CA LEU A 133 6.98 1.44 8.19
C LEU A 133 7.92 0.23 8.14
N LEU A 134 7.79 -0.67 9.10
CA LEU A 134 8.55 -1.93 9.16
C LEU A 134 7.81 -3.07 8.46
N ARG A 135 6.48 -3.10 8.54
CA ARG A 135 5.67 -4.11 7.85
C ARG A 135 4.37 -3.48 7.40
N ARG A 136 3.92 -3.80 6.20
CA ARG A 136 2.57 -3.51 5.70
C ARG A 136 1.98 -4.76 5.09
N GLU A 137 0.79 -5.13 5.53
CA GLU A 137 -0.05 -6.13 4.86
C GLU A 137 -1.37 -5.48 4.44
N VAL A 138 -1.63 -5.41 3.14
CA VAL A 138 -2.84 -4.79 2.57
C VAL A 138 -3.83 -5.86 2.14
N ARG A 139 -4.91 -5.98 2.91
CA ARG A 139 -5.96 -6.96 2.71
C ARG A 139 -7.06 -6.36 1.86
N LEU A 140 -6.98 -6.56 0.54
CA LEU A 140 -7.99 -6.06 -0.39
C LEU A 140 -9.32 -6.83 -0.28
N ASP A 141 -10.41 -6.10 -0.52
CA ASP A 141 -11.78 -6.63 -0.57
C ASP A 141 -12.15 -7.20 -1.94
N LEU A 142 -11.17 -7.80 -2.62
CA LEU A 142 -11.27 -8.28 -4.00
C LEU A 142 -10.66 -9.66 -4.14
N THR A 143 -11.33 -10.55 -4.86
CA THR A 143 -10.76 -11.85 -5.30
C THR A 143 -10.17 -11.76 -6.70
N VAL A 144 -10.73 -10.87 -7.53
CA VAL A 144 -10.21 -10.52 -8.85
C VAL A 144 -9.94 -9.03 -8.86
N ILE A 145 -8.70 -8.64 -9.17
CA ILE A 145 -8.31 -7.24 -9.25
C ILE A 145 -8.73 -6.71 -10.63
N GLY A 146 -9.78 -5.89 -10.65
CA GLY A 146 -10.31 -5.28 -11.87
C GLY A 146 -9.53 -4.07 -12.39
N THR A 147 -8.29 -3.87 -11.93
CA THR A 147 -7.43 -2.79 -12.38
C THR A 147 -6.46 -3.29 -13.44
N HIS A 148 -6.01 -2.39 -14.33
CA HIS A 148 -5.06 -2.76 -15.38
C HIS A 148 -3.69 -3.21 -14.82
N ASN A 149 -3.35 -2.76 -13.62
CA ASN A 149 -2.09 -3.04 -12.92
C ASN A 149 -2.21 -2.65 -11.44
N LEU A 150 -1.21 -3.02 -10.66
CA LEU A 150 -0.96 -2.55 -9.29
C LEU A 150 0.32 -1.70 -9.21
N SER A 151 0.49 -0.75 -10.14
CA SER A 151 1.64 0.18 -10.14
C SER A 151 1.60 1.20 -9.00
N ILE A 152 0.58 1.17 -8.15
CA ILE A 152 0.36 2.09 -7.05
C ILE A 152 0.90 1.56 -5.72
N PHE A 153 1.09 2.46 -4.78
CA PHE A 153 1.30 2.15 -3.36
C PHE A 153 -0.05 2.22 -2.62
N PHE A 154 -0.12 1.65 -1.42
CA PHE A 154 -1.35 1.46 -0.64
C PHE A 154 -1.12 1.91 0.81
#